data_AF-A0A0F9EAE7-F1
#
_entry.id   AF-A0A0F9EAE7-F1
#
_cell.length_a   1.000
_cell.length_b   1.000
_cell.length_c   1.000
_cell.angle_alpha   90.00
_cell.angle_beta   90.00
_cell.angle_gamma   90.00
#
_symmetry.space_group_name_H-M   'P 1'
#
loop_
_entity.id
_entity.type
_entity.pdbx_description
1 polymer ?
#
loop_
_entity_poly.entity_id
_entity_poly.type
_entity_poly.pdbx_seq_one_letter_code
_entity_poly.pdbx_strand_id
1 'polypeptide(L)'
;MAWFAIYETATGRLESVATVVANPLPPGLTKKNLGPSKPPDSEMWDEATTSFVSRPLKILVDRFDEDLLTHVEFIQFQNVYNGLNPGQRKQVRDDLIIWIGLERFRNKAESHIIREKESG
;
A
#
# COMPACT_ATOMS: atom_id res chain seq x y z
N MET A 1 27.11 13.86 10.51
CA MET A 1 25.94 13.83 11.41
C MET A 1 25.30 12.46 11.28
N ALA A 2 24.86 11.83 12.37
CA ALA A 2 24.28 10.48 12.32
C ALA A 2 22.77 10.54 12.54
N TRP A 3 22.04 9.62 11.90
CA TRP A 3 20.61 9.42 12.09
C TRP A 3 20.36 8.34 13.14
N PHE A 4 19.29 8.51 13.89
CA PHE A 4 18.85 7.59 14.92
C PHE A 4 17.38 7.25 14.74
N ALA A 5 17.04 5.97 14.87
CA ALA A 5 15.66 5.54 15.11
C ALA A 5 15.42 5.56 16.62
N ILE A 6 14.34 6.21 17.05
CA ILE A 6 13.84 6.21 18.42
C ILE A 6 12.60 5.33 18.43
N TYR A 7 12.57 4.34 19.30
CA TYR A 7 11.51 3.34 19.34
C TYR A 7 11.24 2.87 20.77
N GLU A 8 10.05 2.34 21.00
CA GLU A 8 9.64 1.74 22.26
C GLU A 8 10.39 0.43 22.50
N THR A 9 11.01 0.30 23.68
CA THR A 9 11.80 -0.89 24.04
C THR A 9 10.93 -2.14 24.16
N ALA A 10 9.67 -2.00 24.58
CA ALA A 10 8.78 -3.13 24.84
C ALA A 10 8.14 -3.72 23.58
N THR A 11 7.76 -2.87 22.63
CA THR A 11 6.99 -3.25 21.43
C THR A 11 7.84 -3.23 20.17
N GLY A 12 8.97 -2.53 20.18
CA GLY A 12 9.75 -2.26 18.96
C GLY A 12 9.13 -1.17 18.08
N ARG A 13 8.00 -0.56 18.48
CA ARG A 13 7.31 0.46 17.70
C ARG A 13 8.17 1.71 17.50
N LEU A 14 8.28 2.17 16.25
CA LEU A 14 9.01 3.39 15.93
C LEU A 14 8.22 4.63 16.37
N GLU A 15 8.89 5.51 17.12
CA GLU A 15 8.36 6.81 17.52
C GLU A 15 8.88 7.93 16.60
N SER A 16 10.17 7.89 16.25
CA SER A 16 10.78 8.96 15.46
C SER A 16 12.08 8.54 14.77
N VAL A 17 12.44 9.26 13.71
CA VAL A 17 13.74 9.17 13.03
C VAL A 17 14.35 10.56 13.00
N ALA A 18 15.47 10.75 13.70
CA ALA A 18 16.05 12.08 13.92
C ALA A 18 17.57 12.05 14.01
N THR A 19 18.20 13.20 13.74
CA THR A 19 19.64 13.41 13.91
C THR A 19 20.01 14.06 15.25
N VAL A 20 19.02 14.65 15.93
CA VAL A 20 19.14 15.24 17.25
C VAL A 20 18.28 14.42 18.21
N VAL A 21 18.88 13.91 19.27
CA VAL A 21 18.21 13.02 20.23
C VAL A 21 18.42 13.54 21.64
N ALA A 22 17.34 13.56 22.43
CA ALA A 22 17.38 13.93 23.84
C ALA A 22 18.33 13.01 24.64
N ASN A 23 18.98 13.57 25.66
CA ASN A 23 19.81 12.81 26.60
C ASN A 23 19.59 13.34 28.04
N PRO A 24 18.97 12.56 28.95
CA PRO A 24 18.50 11.18 28.74
C PRO A 24 17.27 11.11 27.82
N LEU A 25 17.03 9.92 27.25
CA LEU A 25 15.78 9.62 26.57
C LEU A 25 14.64 9.44 27.60
N PRO A 26 13.38 9.72 27.22
CA PRO A 26 12.23 9.39 28.06
C PRO A 26 12.22 7.90 28.43
N PRO A 27 11.73 7.54 29.64
CA PRO A 27 11.58 6.15 30.04
C PRO A 27 10.77 5.33 29.03
N GLY A 28 11.19 4.10 28.77
CA GLY A 28 10.52 3.21 27.81
C GLY A 28 10.97 3.38 26.35
N LEU A 29 11.75 4.43 26.04
CA LEU A 29 12.33 4.62 24.71
C LEU A 29 13.81 4.25 24.67
N THR A 30 14.22 3.72 23.54
CA THR A 30 15.62 3.48 23.20
C THR A 30 15.94 4.05 21.83
N LYS A 31 17.22 4.07 21.46
CA LYS A 31 17.68 4.54 20.15
C LYS A 31 18.63 3.58 19.47
N LYS A 32 18.50 3.46 18.15
CA LYS A 32 19.42 2.72 17.28
C LYS A 32 20.10 3.69 16.32
N ASN A 33 21.44 3.62 16.24
CA ASN A 33 22.20 4.39 15.27
C ASN A 33 22.00 3.79 13.88
N LEU A 34 21.56 4.60 12.93
CA LEU A 34 21.29 4.23 11.53
C LEU A 34 22.45 4.62 10.61
N GLY A 35 23.46 5.32 11.12
CA GLY A 35 24.62 5.78 10.35
C GLY A 35 24.41 7.19 9.75
N PRO A 36 25.13 7.53 8.68
CA PRO A 36 25.19 8.90 8.18
C PRO A 36 23.97 9.33 7.34
N SER A 37 23.17 8.37 6.88
CA SER A 37 22.09 8.62 5.93
C SER A 37 20.72 8.35 6.56
N LYS A 38 19.72 9.15 6.17
CA LYS A 38 18.32 8.88 6.49
C LYS A 38 17.91 7.59 5.76
N PRO A 39 17.16 6.67 6.39
CA PRO A 39 16.54 5.56 5.67
C PRO A 39 15.73 6.06 4.47
N PRO A 40 15.86 5.43 3.29
CA PRO A 40 15.12 5.82 2.10
C PRO A 40 13.63 5.47 2.22
N ASP A 41 12.78 6.17 1.45
CA ASP A 41 11.33 5.93 1.43
C ASP A 41 10.95 4.54 0.89
N SER A 42 11.89 3.85 0.23
CA SER A 42 11.76 2.45 -0.19
C SER A 42 11.87 1.44 0.95
N GLU A 43 12.20 1.90 2.15
CA GLU A 43 12.30 1.08 3.36
C GLU A 43 11.21 1.45 4.36
N MET A 44 10.86 0.50 5.23
CA MET A 44 9.97 0.71 6.35
C MET A 44 10.56 0.11 7.60
N TRP A 45 10.18 0.66 8.76
CA TRP A 45 10.57 0.10 10.04
C TRP A 45 9.83 -1.21 10.30
N ASP A 46 10.59 -2.24 10.63
CA ASP A 46 10.07 -3.50 11.14
C ASP A 46 10.25 -3.56 12.66
N GLU A 47 9.12 -3.66 13.37
CA GLU A 47 9.08 -3.64 14.83
C GLU A 47 9.70 -4.91 15.43
N ALA A 48 9.58 -6.05 14.76
CA ALA A 48 10.09 -7.33 15.24
C ALA A 48 11.63 -7.37 15.23
N THR A 49 12.26 -6.84 14.17
CA THR A 49 13.72 -6.80 14.05
C THR A 49 14.34 -5.47 14.44
N THR A 50 13.53 -4.46 14.80
CA THR A 50 13.95 -3.08 15.12
C THR A 50 14.89 -2.50 14.06
N SER A 51 14.56 -2.72 12.79
CA SER A 51 15.41 -2.38 11.65
C SER A 51 14.59 -1.84 10.49
N PHE A 52 15.23 -1.04 9.64
CA PHE A 52 14.64 -0.68 8.36
C PHE A 52 14.82 -1.85 7.40
N VAL A 53 13.70 -2.30 6.81
CA VAL A 53 13.64 -3.38 5.82
C VAL A 53 13.04 -2.83 4.54
N SER A 54 13.32 -3.47 3.41
CA SER A 54 12.68 -3.10 2.14
C SER A 54 11.16 -3.15 2.30
N ARG A 55 10.50 -2.05 1.93
CA ARG A 55 9.05 -1.99 1.91
C ARG A 55 8.55 -3.08 0.96
N PRO A 56 7.58 -3.91 1.36
CA PRO A 56 6.99 -4.89 0.46
C PRO A 56 6.54 -4.20 -0.82
N LEU A 57 6.85 -4.80 -1.97
CA LEU A 57 6.33 -4.32 -3.24
C LEU A 57 4.81 -4.26 -3.14
N LYS A 58 4.23 -3.09 -3.39
CA LYS A 58 2.78 -2.99 -3.56
C LYS A 58 2.43 -3.86 -4.76
N ILE A 59 1.88 -5.06 -4.52
CA ILE A 59 1.30 -5.87 -5.58
C ILE A 59 0.00 -5.17 -5.93
N LEU A 60 0.08 -4.32 -6.96
CA LEU A 60 -1.03 -3.57 -7.48
C LEU A 60 -1.82 -4.47 -8.43
N VAL A 61 -3.05 -4.82 -8.03
CA VAL A 61 -4.04 -5.43 -8.89
C VAL A 61 -4.69 -4.32 -9.71
N ASP A 62 -4.72 -4.47 -11.03
CA ASP A 62 -5.48 -3.57 -11.90
C ASP A 62 -6.96 -3.93 -11.80
N ARG A 63 -7.76 -3.08 -11.15
CA ARG A 63 -9.19 -3.34 -10.96
C ARG A 63 -9.95 -3.50 -12.28
N PHE A 64 -9.48 -2.90 -13.37
CA PHE A 64 -10.14 -3.08 -14.67
C PHE A 64 -9.82 -4.46 -15.25
N ASP A 65 -8.53 -4.76 -15.42
CA ASP A 65 -8.10 -5.97 -16.11
C ASP A 65 -8.25 -7.23 -15.22
N GLU A 66 -8.12 -7.13 -13.90
CA GLU A 66 -8.12 -8.27 -12.95
C GLU A 66 -9.37 -8.39 -12.06
N ASP A 67 -10.19 -7.33 -11.89
CA ASP A 67 -11.48 -7.47 -11.20
C ASP A 67 -12.62 -7.47 -12.24
N LEU A 68 -12.73 -6.40 -13.03
CA LEU A 68 -13.89 -6.19 -13.92
C LEU A 68 -13.96 -7.21 -15.06
N LEU A 69 -12.81 -7.57 -15.66
CA LEU A 69 -12.76 -8.45 -16.84
C LEU A 69 -12.64 -9.95 -16.53
N THR A 70 -12.33 -10.33 -15.30
CA THR A 70 -12.03 -11.74 -14.95
C THR A 70 -12.86 -12.25 -13.78
N HIS A 71 -13.43 -11.38 -12.94
CA HIS A 71 -14.19 -11.81 -11.77
C HIS A 71 -15.61 -12.25 -12.17
N VAL A 72 -16.06 -13.38 -11.60
CA VAL A 72 -17.36 -14.01 -11.95
C VAL A 72 -18.57 -13.13 -11.64
N GLU A 73 -18.45 -12.20 -10.70
CA GLU A 73 -19.55 -11.28 -10.36
C GLU A 73 -19.80 -10.23 -11.46
N PHE A 74 -18.86 -10.00 -12.38
CA PHE A 74 -18.98 -9.03 -13.47
C PHE A 74 -19.26 -9.65 -14.85
N ILE A 75 -19.75 -10.90 -14.90
CA ILE A 75 -20.02 -11.63 -16.17
C ILE A 75 -20.88 -10.81 -17.15
N GLN A 76 -21.89 -10.08 -16.68
CA GLN A 76 -22.72 -9.26 -17.57
C GLN A 76 -21.93 -8.12 -18.23
N PHE A 77 -21.05 -7.46 -17.47
CA PHE A 77 -20.15 -6.46 -18.03
C PHE A 77 -19.21 -7.10 -19.05
N GLN A 78 -18.62 -8.26 -18.73
CA GLN A 78 -17.73 -8.99 -19.64
C GLN A 78 -18.42 -9.34 -20.96
N ASN A 79 -19.67 -9.82 -20.92
CA ASN A 79 -20.45 -10.14 -22.11
C ASN A 79 -20.66 -8.92 -23.00
N VAL A 80 -21.05 -7.79 -22.42
CA VAL A 80 -21.23 -6.52 -23.16
C VAL A 80 -19.89 -6.04 -23.71
N TYR A 81 -18.84 -6.01 -22.90
CA TYR A 81 -17.50 -5.56 -23.28
C TYR A 81 -16.91 -6.41 -24.41
N ASN A 82 -17.12 -7.73 -24.38
CA ASN A 82 -16.69 -8.65 -25.43
C ASN A 82 -17.49 -8.49 -26.73
N GLY A 83 -18.71 -7.96 -26.68
CA GLY A 83 -19.49 -7.61 -27.87
C GLY A 83 -19.01 -6.34 -28.59
N LEU A 84 -18.20 -5.51 -27.94
CA LEU A 84 -17.69 -4.25 -28.51
C LEU A 84 -16.58 -4.50 -29.53
N ASN A 85 -16.50 -3.64 -30.54
CA ASN A 85 -15.37 -3.63 -31.47
C ASN A 85 -14.08 -3.11 -30.79
N PRO A 86 -12.88 -3.32 -31.38
CA PRO A 86 -11.62 -2.93 -30.74
C PRO A 86 -11.51 -1.43 -30.39
N GLY A 87 -12.06 -0.55 -31.23
CA GLY A 87 -12.06 0.89 -30.96
C GLY A 87 -12.95 1.27 -29.78
N GLN A 88 -14.14 0.67 -29.70
CA GLN A 88 -15.08 0.86 -28.59
C GLN A 88 -14.53 0.30 -27.28
N ARG A 89 -13.87 -0.87 -27.30
CA ARG A 89 -13.23 -1.45 -26.11
C ARG A 89 -12.14 -0.53 -25.56
N LYS A 90 -11.34 0.05 -26.45
CA LYS A 90 -10.31 1.02 -26.07
C LYS A 90 -10.95 2.26 -25.44
N GLN A 91 -11.97 2.83 -26.07
CA GLN A 91 -12.67 4.02 -25.55
C GLN A 91 -13.25 3.77 -24.15
N VAL A 92 -14.00 2.68 -23.98
CA VAL A 92 -14.59 2.30 -22.68
C VAL A 92 -13.52 2.08 -21.62
N ARG A 93 -12.40 1.45 -21.98
CA ARG A 93 -11.26 1.24 -21.07
C ARG A 93 -10.63 2.57 -20.65
N ASP A 94 -10.36 3.46 -21.61
CA ASP A 94 -9.73 4.75 -21.34
C ASP A 94 -10.65 5.62 -20.47
N ASP A 95 -11.95 5.68 -20.77
CA ASP A 95 -12.94 6.44 -20.00
C ASP A 95 -13.10 5.90 -18.57
N LEU A 96 -13.13 4.56 -18.39
CA LEU A 96 -13.19 3.94 -17.06
C LEU A 96 -11.90 4.14 -16.27
N ILE A 97 -10.74 4.07 -16.92
CA ILE A 97 -9.45 4.38 -16.27
C ILE A 97 -9.44 5.83 -15.78
N ILE A 98 -9.94 6.77 -16.57
CA ILE A 98 -10.06 8.18 -16.19
C ILE A 98 -11.00 8.34 -14.99
N TRP A 99 -12.14 7.67 -15.01
CA TRP A 99 -13.15 7.76 -13.95
C TRP A 99 -12.67 7.14 -12.63
N ILE A 100 -12.02 5.97 -12.68
CA ILE A 100 -11.49 5.28 -11.49
C ILE A 100 -10.23 5.97 -10.96
N GLY A 101 -9.44 6.59 -11.84
CA GLY A 101 -8.27 7.39 -11.47
C GLY A 101 -7.23 6.60 -10.67
N LEU A 102 -6.79 7.16 -9.54
CA LEU A 102 -5.76 6.56 -8.67
C LEU A 102 -6.22 5.27 -7.98
N GLU A 103 -7.54 5.06 -7.85
CA GLU A 103 -8.11 3.85 -7.27
C GLU A 103 -8.02 2.64 -8.20
N ARG A 104 -7.55 2.81 -9.44
CA ARG A 104 -7.38 1.73 -10.43
C ARG A 104 -6.53 0.60 -9.90
N PHE A 105 -5.55 0.93 -9.08
CA PHE A 105 -4.60 -0.02 -8.53
C PHE A 105 -4.88 -0.24 -7.06
N ARG A 106 -5.14 -1.48 -6.66
CA ARG A 106 -5.35 -1.85 -5.26
C ARG A 106 -4.30 -2.81 -4.77
N ASN A 107 -4.03 -2.79 -3.46
CA ASN A 107 -3.18 -3.78 -2.84
C ASN A 107 -3.87 -5.16 -2.86
N LYS A 108 -3.20 -6.18 -3.41
CA LYS A 108 -3.74 -7.55 -3.46
C LYS A 108 -4.09 -8.11 -2.08
N ALA A 109 -3.36 -7.72 -1.03
CA ALA A 109 -3.50 -8.27 0.32
C ALA A 109 -4.70 -7.71 1.10
N GLU A 110 -5.29 -6.59 0.68
CA GLU A 110 -6.32 -5.86 1.46
C GLU A 110 -7.75 -6.01 0.89
N SER A 111 -7.96 -6.87 -0.11
CA SER A 111 -9.25 -6.85 -0.82
C SER A 111 -10.32 -7.74 -0.24
N HIS A 112 -11.46 -7.10 0.04
CA HIS A 112 -12.77 -7.69 0.15
C HIS A 112 -13.68 -6.92 -0.81
N ILE A 113 -14.46 -7.62 -1.63
CA ILE A 113 -15.53 -6.98 -2.41
C ILE A 113 -16.58 -6.53 -1.39
N ILE A 114 -16.78 -5.22 -1.27
CA ILE A 114 -17.77 -4.64 -0.35
C ILE A 114 -19.15 -5.05 -0.89
N ARG A 115 -19.78 -6.02 -0.23
CA ARG A 115 -21.21 -6.29 -0.39
C ARG A 115 -21.93 -5.32 0.54
N GLU A 116 -22.79 -4.46 0.01
CA GLU A 116 -23.88 -3.96 0.85
C GLU A 116 -24.67 -5.20 1.30
N LYS A 117 -24.68 -5.43 2.61
CA LYS A 117 -25.49 -6.48 3.22
C LYS A 117 -26.94 -6.17 2.82
N GLU A 118 -27.54 -7.01 1.99
CA GLU A 118 -28.99 -7.03 1.85
C GLU A 118 -29.56 -7.19 3.26
N SER A 119 -30.10 -6.10 3.77
CA SER A 119 -30.76 -6.07 5.07
C SER A 119 -32.18 -6.56 4.84
N GLY A 120 -32.42 -7.80 5.26
CA GLY A 120 -33.70 -8.33 5.78
C GLY A 120 -34.97 -8.10 4.97
#